data_AF-A0A838MSW1-F1
#
_entry.id   AF-A0A838MSW1-F1
#
_cell.length_a   1.000
_cell.length_b   1.000
_cell.length_c   1.000
_cell.angle_alpha   90.00
_cell.angle_beta   90.00
_cell.angle_gamma   90.00
#
_symmetry.space_group_name_H-M   'P 1'
#
loop_
_entity.id
_entity.type
_entity.pdbx_description
1 polymer ?
#
loop_
_entity_poly.entity_id
_entity_poly.type
_entity_poly.pdbx_seq_one_letter_code
_entity_poly.pdbx_strand_id
1 'polypeptide(L)'
;MLHDTAALGRLRICIKWRVGAGAMLPDGEPALKLTETTEPRTRKAARHLRALSLSVPEGSFLGSEKDLIARLGVSRPTFRQAARLVEHEQLLAISRGVGGGFHARRPDVSTVINAAVTYMLTDELQLADLFCASTTLTIEAVRLAAAKADAAGRARVEALIARLAPLEHVPQDWPDFHREETEILELLCELGGNRALGLFLSVLFQFASIAFPLGLFNGRDDLMQVRRSSRLKVLRAVLERDPQVATMLMYRDAEYITAHATPAIQAQVGEIGRLIARQAQQ
;
A
#
# COMPACT_ATOMS: atom_id res chain seq x y z
N MET A 1 40.63 -14.78 -0.67
CA MET A 1 39.75 -15.38 0.36
C MET A 1 38.40 -14.69 0.22
N LEU A 2 37.46 -15.07 -0.65
CA LEU A 2 36.85 -16.38 -0.92
C LEU A 2 36.55 -17.15 0.36
N HIS A 3 35.38 -16.87 0.94
CA HIS A 3 34.48 -17.69 1.78
C HIS A 3 33.34 -16.71 2.16
N ASP A 4 32.04 -16.94 2.00
CA ASP A 4 31.25 -18.11 1.63
C ASP A 4 29.84 -17.59 1.25
N THR A 5 29.48 -17.63 -0.03
CA THR A 5 28.19 -17.15 -0.59
C THR A 5 27.16 -18.29 -0.71
N ALA A 6 27.29 -19.37 0.06
CA ALA A 6 26.48 -20.58 -0.09
C ALA A 6 25.42 -20.83 1.01
N ALA A 7 24.95 -19.80 1.74
CA ALA A 7 23.96 -19.98 2.82
C ALA A 7 22.58 -19.34 2.60
N LEU A 8 22.26 -18.83 1.40
CA LEU A 8 20.88 -18.41 1.06
C LEU A 8 20.12 -19.55 0.38
N GLY A 9 20.11 -20.70 1.04
CA GLY A 9 19.26 -21.83 0.69
C GLY A 9 17.78 -21.43 0.85
N ARG A 10 17.12 -21.20 -0.29
CA ARG A 10 15.66 -21.24 -0.51
C ARG A 10 14.83 -21.19 0.77
N LEU A 11 14.64 -19.99 1.34
CA LEU A 11 13.52 -19.73 2.24
C LEU A 11 12.24 -19.77 1.41
N ARG A 12 11.76 -20.98 1.13
CA ARG A 12 10.33 -21.21 0.90
C ARG A 12 9.67 -20.93 2.25
N ILE A 13 9.26 -19.68 2.45
CA ILE A 13 8.23 -19.37 3.44
C ILE A 13 6.94 -19.97 2.89
N CYS A 14 6.79 -21.30 3.02
CA CYS A 14 5.50 -21.94 2.96
C CYS A 14 4.80 -21.58 4.26
N ILE A 15 4.03 -20.49 4.24
CA ILE A 15 2.99 -20.27 5.25
C ILE A 15 1.93 -21.35 5.00
N LYS A 16 2.19 -22.58 5.43
CA LYS A 16 1.12 -23.55 5.65
C LYS A 16 0.42 -23.10 6.92
N TRP A 17 -0.65 -22.33 6.76
CA TRP A 17 -1.63 -22.14 7.83
C TRP A 17 -2.19 -23.52 8.19
N ARG A 18 -1.59 -24.16 9.20
CA ARG A 18 -2.24 -25.23 9.94
C ARG A 18 -2.64 -24.61 11.26
N VAL A 19 -3.89 -24.14 11.31
CA VAL A 19 -4.55 -23.83 12.58
C VAL A 19 -4.53 -25.13 13.40
N GLY A 20 -3.70 -25.17 14.44
CA GLY A 20 -3.47 -26.35 15.26
C GLY A 20 -2.24 -26.18 16.15
N ALA A 21 -2.50 -25.69 17.37
CA ALA A 21 -1.69 -25.69 18.59
C ALA A 21 -0.16 -25.90 18.51
N GLY A 22 0.61 -24.88 18.95
CA GLY A 22 1.86 -25.10 19.70
C GLY A 22 3.19 -24.81 18.99
N ALA A 23 3.39 -23.63 18.41
CA ALA A 23 4.75 -23.15 18.08
C ALA A 23 5.26 -22.22 19.20
N MET A 24 6.46 -22.50 19.72
CA MET A 24 7.08 -21.88 20.90
C MET A 24 8.37 -21.15 20.49
N LEU A 25 8.66 -19.97 21.04
CA LEU A 25 9.93 -19.27 20.81
C LEU A 25 11.09 -19.94 21.59
N PRO A 26 12.36 -19.67 21.24
CA PRO A 26 13.54 -20.29 21.88
C PRO A 26 13.58 -20.16 23.41
N ASP A 27 12.97 -19.12 23.95
CA ASP A 27 12.98 -18.80 25.39
C ASP A 27 11.73 -19.31 26.13
N GLY A 28 10.93 -20.17 25.51
CA GLY A 28 9.75 -20.78 26.13
C GLY A 28 8.55 -19.86 26.29
N GLU A 29 8.63 -18.61 25.85
CA GLU A 29 7.49 -17.71 25.79
C GLU A 29 6.67 -17.92 24.49
N PRO A 30 5.33 -17.96 24.58
CA PRO A 30 4.48 -18.02 23.40
C PRO A 30 4.62 -16.73 22.59
N ALA A 31 4.95 -16.85 21.29
CA ALA A 31 4.83 -15.78 20.32
C ALA A 31 3.35 -15.37 20.22
N LEU A 32 2.98 -14.29 20.90
CA LEU A 32 1.63 -13.73 20.98
C LEU A 32 0.59 -14.72 21.55
N LYS A 33 0.31 -14.61 22.86
CA LYS A 33 -0.95 -15.12 23.43
C LYS A 33 -2.12 -14.31 22.85
N LEU A 34 -2.65 -14.73 21.70
CA LEU A 34 -4.03 -14.46 21.37
C LEU A 34 -4.86 -15.27 22.37
N THR A 35 -5.30 -14.61 23.44
CA THR A 35 -6.22 -15.21 24.40
C THR A 35 -7.41 -15.79 23.64
N GLU A 36 -7.68 -17.09 23.84
CA GLU A 36 -8.92 -17.73 23.38
C GLU A 36 -10.09 -17.12 24.14
N THR A 37 -10.47 -15.92 23.73
CA THR A 37 -11.70 -15.27 24.14
C THR A 37 -12.83 -15.91 23.36
N THR A 38 -13.83 -16.44 24.07
CA THR A 38 -15.08 -16.93 23.46
C THR A 38 -15.62 -15.85 22.53
N GLU A 39 -15.52 -16.06 21.22
CA GLU A 39 -15.81 -15.05 20.22
C GLU A 39 -17.25 -14.54 20.43
N PRO A 40 -17.48 -13.23 20.68
CA PRO A 40 -18.82 -12.70 20.84
C PRO A 40 -19.70 -13.08 19.64
N ARG A 41 -20.97 -13.42 19.85
CA ARG A 41 -21.90 -13.83 18.77
C ARG A 41 -21.90 -12.86 17.59
N THR A 42 -21.78 -11.55 17.88
CA THR A 42 -21.63 -10.49 16.88
C THR A 42 -20.37 -10.65 16.02
N ARG A 43 -19.22 -10.96 16.62
CA ARG A 43 -17.95 -11.13 15.90
C ARG A 43 -17.95 -12.41 15.05
N LYS A 44 -18.55 -13.49 15.56
CA LYS A 44 -18.79 -14.73 14.80
C LYS A 44 -19.70 -14.48 13.59
N ALA A 45 -20.80 -13.75 13.77
CA ALA A 45 -21.70 -13.38 12.67
C ALA A 45 -20.99 -12.50 11.62
N ALA A 46 -20.20 -11.52 12.05
CA ALA A 46 -19.41 -10.68 11.16
C ALA A 46 -18.40 -11.51 10.34
N ARG A 47 -17.71 -12.46 10.97
CA ARG A 47 -16.79 -13.38 10.26
C ARG A 47 -17.49 -14.18 9.16
N HIS A 48 -18.70 -14.66 9.39
CA HIS A 48 -19.48 -15.38 8.36
C HIS A 48 -19.91 -14.44 7.22
N LEU A 49 -20.32 -13.21 7.54
CA LEU A 49 -20.67 -12.21 6.53
C LEU A 49 -19.48 -11.81 5.66
N ARG A 50 -18.27 -11.66 6.25
CA ARG A 50 -17.02 -11.45 5.49
C ARG A 50 -16.77 -12.60 4.52
N ALA A 51 -16.81 -13.84 5.02
CA ALA A 51 -16.58 -15.03 4.21
C ALA A 51 -17.61 -15.13 3.06
N LEU A 52 -18.88 -14.85 3.35
CA LEU A 52 -19.94 -14.82 2.34
C LEU A 52 -19.66 -13.78 1.25
N SER A 53 -19.36 -12.53 1.64
CA SER A 53 -19.07 -11.47 0.67
C SER A 53 -17.83 -11.77 -0.19
N LEU A 54 -16.77 -12.33 0.41
CA LEU A 54 -15.54 -12.67 -0.31
C LEU A 54 -15.71 -13.88 -1.24
N SER A 55 -16.73 -14.73 -1.00
CA SER A 55 -17.00 -15.92 -1.81
C SER A 55 -17.69 -15.66 -3.14
N VAL A 56 -18.18 -14.43 -3.37
CA VAL A 56 -18.91 -14.04 -4.58
C VAL A 56 -18.29 -12.79 -5.21
N PRO A 57 -18.50 -12.52 -6.52
CA PRO A 57 -18.03 -11.28 -7.15
C PRO A 57 -18.58 -10.02 -6.46
N GLU A 58 -17.86 -8.90 -6.57
CA GLU A 58 -18.35 -7.61 -6.11
C GLU A 58 -19.71 -7.25 -6.73
N GLY A 59 -20.57 -6.57 -5.97
CA GLY A 59 -21.93 -6.20 -6.36
C GLY A 59 -22.97 -7.32 -6.23
N SER A 60 -22.55 -8.58 -6.08
CA SER A 60 -23.46 -9.73 -5.97
C SER A 60 -24.42 -9.59 -4.79
N PHE A 61 -25.69 -9.90 -5.02
CA PHE A 61 -26.71 -9.91 -3.98
C PHE A 61 -26.49 -11.08 -3.02
N LEU A 62 -26.39 -10.78 -1.72
CA LEU A 62 -26.13 -11.76 -0.67
C LEU A 62 -27.41 -12.27 0.01
N GLY A 63 -28.51 -11.52 -0.08
CA GLY A 63 -29.79 -11.82 0.53
C GLY A 63 -30.44 -10.63 1.22
N SER A 64 -31.72 -10.80 1.59
CA SER A 64 -32.40 -9.82 2.45
C SER A 64 -31.93 -9.93 3.90
N GLU A 65 -32.25 -8.92 4.72
CA GLU A 65 -31.99 -8.97 6.17
C GLU A 65 -32.59 -10.22 6.82
N LYS A 66 -33.82 -10.59 6.42
CA LYS A 66 -34.52 -11.76 6.96
C LYS A 66 -33.80 -13.06 6.59
N ASP A 67 -33.38 -13.20 5.34
CA ASP A 67 -32.71 -14.41 4.85
C ASP A 67 -31.37 -14.62 5.55
N LEU A 68 -30.58 -13.55 5.68
CA LEU A 68 -29.27 -13.61 6.32
C LEU A 68 -29.38 -13.83 7.83
N ILE A 69 -30.40 -13.29 8.50
CA ILE A 69 -30.71 -13.59 9.91
C ILE A 69 -31.03 -15.07 10.09
N ALA A 70 -31.91 -15.62 9.26
CA ALA A 70 -32.31 -17.03 9.33
C ALA A 70 -31.10 -17.95 9.07
N ARG A 71 -30.30 -17.61 8.06
CA ARG A 71 -29.09 -18.38 7.69
C ARG A 71 -28.01 -18.35 8.76
N LEU A 72 -27.83 -17.22 9.47
CA LEU A 72 -26.81 -17.06 10.50
C LEU A 72 -27.28 -17.49 11.89
N GLY A 73 -28.58 -17.69 12.09
CA GLY A 73 -29.15 -18.11 13.38
C GLY A 73 -28.95 -17.11 14.52
N VAL A 74 -28.96 -15.81 14.21
CA VAL A 74 -28.73 -14.72 15.17
C VAL A 74 -29.95 -13.84 15.35
N SER A 75 -30.04 -13.12 16.47
CA SER A 75 -31.08 -12.11 16.65
C SER A 75 -30.88 -10.93 15.69
N ARG A 76 -31.96 -10.19 15.40
CA ARG A 76 -31.90 -8.99 14.55
C ARG A 76 -30.92 -7.92 15.06
N PRO A 77 -30.85 -7.59 16.37
CA PRO A 77 -29.84 -6.66 16.88
C PRO A 77 -28.40 -7.13 16.65
N THR A 78 -28.11 -8.43 16.88
CA THR A 78 -26.78 -9.01 16.65
C THR A 78 -26.42 -8.98 15.17
N PHE A 79 -27.36 -9.31 14.28
CA PHE A 79 -27.14 -9.21 12.84
C PHE A 79 -26.80 -7.79 12.41
N ARG A 80 -27.57 -6.78 12.84
CA ARG A 80 -27.32 -5.39 12.45
C ARG A 80 -25.98 -4.87 12.98
N GLN A 81 -25.57 -5.26 14.19
CA GLN A 81 -24.23 -4.93 14.69
C GLN A 81 -23.14 -5.60 13.83
N ALA A 82 -23.28 -6.89 13.52
CA ALA A 82 -22.33 -7.62 12.70
C ALA A 82 -22.24 -7.05 11.28
N ALA A 83 -23.37 -6.77 10.65
CA ALA A 83 -23.43 -6.20 9.32
C ALA A 83 -22.80 -4.80 9.27
N ARG A 84 -23.02 -3.95 10.28
CA ARG A 84 -22.35 -2.64 10.40
C ARG A 84 -20.84 -2.75 10.49
N LEU A 85 -20.31 -3.75 11.21
CA LEU A 85 -18.86 -3.99 11.27
C LEU A 85 -18.29 -4.33 9.88
N VAL A 86 -18.97 -5.22 9.15
CA VAL A 86 -18.53 -5.66 7.82
C VAL A 86 -18.74 -4.58 6.76
N GLU A 87 -19.77 -3.74 6.90
CA GLU A 87 -20.01 -2.54 6.08
C GLU A 87 -18.91 -1.49 6.29
N HIS A 88 -18.48 -1.26 7.54
CA HIS A 88 -17.37 -0.36 7.87
C HIS A 88 -16.04 -0.83 7.26
N GLU A 89 -15.85 -2.14 7.15
CA GLU A 89 -14.71 -2.75 6.45
C GLU A 89 -14.86 -2.75 4.91
N GLN A 90 -15.92 -2.14 4.39
CA GLN A 90 -16.25 -2.10 2.96
C GLN A 90 -16.37 -3.47 2.30
N LEU A 91 -16.67 -4.51 3.09
CA LEU A 91 -16.96 -5.83 2.56
C LEU A 91 -18.45 -6.01 2.29
N LEU A 92 -19.28 -5.03 2.61
CA LEU A 92 -20.71 -5.11 2.41
C LEU A 92 -21.28 -3.73 2.02
N ALA A 93 -22.22 -3.71 1.08
CA ALA A 93 -23.04 -2.54 0.77
C ALA A 93 -24.51 -2.81 1.09
N ILE A 94 -25.22 -1.81 1.61
CA ILE A 94 -26.63 -1.92 2.01
C ILE A 94 -27.50 -1.04 1.10
N SER A 95 -28.38 -1.69 0.34
CA SER A 95 -29.40 -1.01 -0.48
C SER A 95 -30.70 -0.85 0.31
N ARG A 96 -31.20 0.38 0.47
CA ARG A 96 -32.46 0.68 1.18
C ARG A 96 -33.65 0.62 0.21
N GLY A 97 -34.82 0.16 0.69
CA GLY A 97 -36.08 0.15 -0.08
C GLY A 97 -36.72 -1.24 -0.23
N VAL A 98 -37.84 -1.30 -0.95
CA VAL A 98 -38.53 -2.57 -1.29
C VAL A 98 -37.65 -3.35 -2.26
N GLY A 99 -37.26 -4.58 -1.90
CA GLY A 99 -36.27 -5.36 -2.65
C GLY A 99 -34.81 -5.00 -2.32
N GLY A 100 -34.57 -4.11 -1.36
CA GLY A 100 -33.23 -3.83 -0.84
C GLY A 100 -32.64 -5.01 -0.07
N GLY A 101 -31.33 -4.97 0.16
CA GLY A 101 -30.62 -6.02 0.88
C GLY A 101 -29.12 -5.78 0.91
N PHE A 102 -28.39 -6.86 1.12
CA PHE A 102 -26.96 -6.83 1.36
C PHE A 102 -26.24 -7.28 0.09
N HIS A 103 -25.26 -6.51 -0.34
CA HIS A 103 -24.45 -6.79 -1.52
C HIS A 103 -22.99 -6.96 -1.15
N ALA A 104 -22.28 -7.81 -1.88
CA ALA A 104 -20.84 -7.94 -1.76
C ALA A 104 -20.16 -6.64 -2.19
N ARG A 105 -19.14 -6.21 -1.44
CA ARG A 105 -18.28 -5.08 -1.78
C ARG A 105 -16.82 -5.48 -1.59
N ARG A 106 -15.89 -4.76 -2.21
CA ARG A 106 -14.46 -4.89 -1.91
C ARG A 106 -13.93 -3.63 -1.22
N PRO A 107 -13.04 -3.80 -0.23
CA PRO A 107 -12.37 -2.68 0.36
C PRO A 107 -11.52 -1.99 -0.69
N ASP A 108 -11.70 -0.68 -0.77
CA ASP A 108 -10.79 0.18 -1.49
C ASP A 108 -9.60 0.54 -0.58
N VAL A 109 -8.41 0.62 -1.18
CA VAL A 109 -7.17 0.97 -0.48
C VAL A 109 -7.28 2.33 0.21
N SER A 110 -8.11 3.24 -0.34
CA SER A 110 -8.44 4.54 0.28
C SER A 110 -8.94 4.42 1.72
N THR A 111 -9.64 3.33 2.09
CA THR A 111 -10.14 3.12 3.46
C THR A 111 -9.01 2.86 4.44
N VAL A 112 -8.04 2.05 4.03
CA VAL A 112 -6.84 1.76 4.84
C VAL A 112 -6.03 3.04 4.99
N ILE A 113 -5.90 3.81 3.90
CA ILE A 113 -5.15 5.06 3.91
C ILE A 113 -5.83 6.09 4.81
N ASN A 114 -7.14 6.28 4.72
CA ASN A 114 -7.86 7.24 5.57
C ASN A 114 -7.71 6.91 7.06
N ALA A 115 -7.73 5.64 7.44
CA ALA A 115 -7.47 5.21 8.81
C ALA A 115 -6.01 5.50 9.23
N ALA A 116 -5.04 5.24 8.36
CA ALA A 116 -3.64 5.55 8.59
C ALA A 116 -3.39 7.07 8.71
N VAL A 117 -3.96 7.88 7.80
CA VAL A 117 -3.96 9.36 7.86
C VAL A 117 -4.56 9.83 9.17
N THR A 118 -5.73 9.32 9.57
CA THR A 118 -6.38 9.73 10.82
C THR A 118 -5.51 9.41 12.03
N TYR A 119 -4.92 8.21 12.10
CA TYR A 119 -4.01 7.83 13.17
C TYR A 119 -2.76 8.71 13.18
N MET A 120 -2.15 8.94 12.02
CA MET A 120 -0.93 9.71 11.89
C MET A 120 -1.15 11.22 12.10
N LEU A 121 -2.36 11.75 11.93
CA LEU A 121 -2.71 13.11 12.34
C LEU A 121 -2.79 13.26 13.88
N THR A 122 -2.94 12.16 14.61
CA THR A 122 -2.92 12.15 16.08
C THR A 122 -1.54 11.89 16.68
N ASP A 123 -0.55 11.56 15.83
CA ASP A 123 0.82 11.26 16.21
C ASP A 123 1.79 12.26 15.53
N GLU A 124 2.98 12.49 16.07
CA GLU A 124 3.95 13.42 15.48
C GLU A 124 4.76 12.74 14.34
N LEU A 125 4.07 12.15 13.36
CA LEU A 125 4.79 11.48 12.27
C LEU A 125 5.56 12.49 11.43
N GLN A 126 6.89 12.29 11.35
CA GLN A 126 7.71 13.14 10.51
C GLN A 126 7.69 12.65 9.07
N LEU A 127 7.60 13.59 8.14
CA LEU A 127 7.68 13.30 6.72
C LEU A 127 8.98 12.56 6.33
N ALA A 128 10.06 12.79 7.08
CA ALA A 128 11.33 12.07 6.91
C ALA A 128 11.16 10.54 7.11
N ASP A 129 10.31 10.11 8.04
CA ASP A 129 10.05 8.69 8.30
C ASP A 129 9.31 8.04 7.12
N LEU A 130 8.36 8.76 6.53
CA LEU A 130 7.64 8.33 5.33
C LEU A 130 8.59 8.18 4.13
N PHE A 131 9.52 9.13 3.94
CA PHE A 131 10.55 9.03 2.91
C PHE A 131 11.51 7.86 3.14
N CYS A 132 11.95 7.65 4.38
CA CYS A 132 12.81 6.54 4.74
C CYS A 132 12.15 5.19 4.44
N ALA A 133 10.90 5.01 4.87
CA ALA A 133 10.13 3.79 4.64
C ALA A 133 9.88 3.54 3.14
N SER A 134 9.39 4.55 2.42
CA SER A 134 9.11 4.44 0.98
C SER A 134 10.37 4.17 0.17
N THR A 135 11.50 4.81 0.51
CA THR A 135 12.81 4.57 -0.13
C THR A 135 13.26 3.12 0.07
N THR A 136 13.20 2.62 1.30
CA THR A 136 13.60 1.25 1.62
C THR A 136 12.81 0.22 0.83
N LEU A 137 11.48 0.38 0.78
CA LEU A 137 10.60 -0.54 0.04
C LEU A 137 10.81 -0.43 -1.47
N THR A 138 11.03 0.77 -2.00
CA THR A 138 11.25 1.00 -3.43
C THR A 138 12.58 0.40 -3.89
N ILE A 139 13.64 0.53 -3.10
CA ILE A 139 14.95 -0.10 -3.39
C ILE A 139 14.79 -1.62 -3.50
N GLU A 140 14.06 -2.25 -2.57
CA GLU A 140 13.83 -3.70 -2.62
C GLU A 140 12.98 -4.10 -3.83
N ALA A 141 11.96 -3.31 -4.19
CA ALA A 141 11.16 -3.55 -5.39
C ALA A 141 12.04 -3.53 -6.66
N VAL A 142 12.91 -2.52 -6.79
CA VAL A 142 13.88 -2.41 -7.91
C VAL A 142 14.85 -3.59 -7.94
N ARG A 143 15.42 -3.95 -6.78
CA ARG A 143 16.35 -5.08 -6.66
C ARG A 143 15.71 -6.37 -7.16
N LEU A 144 14.48 -6.63 -6.74
CA LEU A 144 13.71 -7.81 -7.14
C LEU A 144 13.34 -7.76 -8.62
N ALA A 145 12.92 -6.60 -9.14
CA ALA A 145 12.61 -6.41 -10.55
C ALA A 145 13.81 -6.75 -11.44
N ALA A 146 14.99 -6.17 -11.15
CA ALA A 146 16.22 -6.44 -11.91
C ALA A 146 16.63 -7.91 -11.85
N ALA A 147 16.43 -8.57 -10.70
CA ALA A 147 16.80 -9.97 -10.52
C ALA A 147 15.85 -10.95 -11.23
N LYS A 148 14.55 -10.66 -11.24
CA LYS A 148 13.50 -11.63 -11.58
C LYS A 148 12.75 -11.35 -12.88
N ALA A 149 12.85 -10.17 -13.48
CA ALA A 149 12.13 -9.82 -14.69
C ALA A 149 12.36 -10.86 -15.80
N ASP A 150 11.27 -11.51 -16.23
CA ASP A 150 11.27 -12.47 -17.34
C ASP A 150 11.27 -11.73 -18.70
N ALA A 151 11.22 -12.48 -19.80
CA ALA A 151 11.27 -11.87 -21.14
C ALA A 151 10.08 -10.94 -21.41
N ALA A 152 8.88 -11.32 -20.96
CA ALA A 152 7.67 -10.50 -21.13
C ALA A 152 7.74 -9.23 -20.27
N GLY A 153 8.21 -9.36 -19.03
CA GLY A 153 8.44 -8.25 -18.12
C GLY A 153 9.47 -7.25 -18.64
N ARG A 154 10.58 -7.74 -19.21
CA ARG A 154 11.60 -6.88 -19.84
C ARG A 154 11.07 -6.15 -21.07
N ALA A 155 10.25 -6.80 -21.90
CA ALA A 155 9.59 -6.13 -23.03
C ALA A 155 8.66 -4.98 -22.56
N ARG A 156 7.99 -5.14 -21.41
CA ARG A 156 7.20 -4.06 -20.78
C ARG A 156 8.08 -2.91 -20.30
N VAL A 157 9.23 -3.20 -19.70
CA VAL A 157 10.21 -2.17 -19.30
C VAL A 157 10.76 -1.42 -20.51
N GLU A 158 11.11 -2.13 -21.57
CA GLU A 158 11.60 -1.55 -22.82
C GLU A 158 10.55 -0.63 -23.47
N ALA A 159 9.29 -1.07 -23.54
CA ALA A 159 8.18 -0.25 -24.02
C ALA A 159 7.98 1.01 -23.17
N LEU A 160 8.10 0.89 -21.85
CA LEU A 160 8.00 2.03 -20.92
C LEU A 160 9.14 3.03 -21.14
N ILE A 161 10.38 2.56 -21.29
CA ILE A 161 11.53 3.41 -21.61
C ILE A 161 11.32 4.11 -22.95
N ALA A 162 10.88 3.39 -23.98
CA ALA A 162 10.64 3.96 -25.31
C ALA A 162 9.58 5.07 -25.29
N ARG A 163 8.59 4.98 -24.40
CA ARG A 163 7.58 6.02 -24.20
C ARG A 163 8.09 7.21 -23.40
N LEU A 164 8.89 6.99 -22.35
CA LEU A 164 9.32 8.04 -21.43
C LEU A 164 10.60 8.75 -21.85
N ALA A 165 11.51 8.10 -22.58
CA ALA A 165 12.80 8.68 -22.97
C ALA A 165 12.67 9.93 -23.86
N PRO A 166 11.75 10.00 -24.85
CA PRO A 166 11.51 11.23 -25.61
C PRO A 166 11.02 12.40 -24.74
N LEU A 167 10.48 12.09 -23.56
CA LEU A 167 9.92 13.06 -22.63
C LEU A 167 10.92 13.46 -21.54
N GLU A 168 12.16 12.95 -21.49
CA GLU A 168 13.10 13.12 -20.36
C GLU A 168 13.28 14.60 -19.90
N HIS A 169 13.20 15.55 -20.82
CA HIS A 169 13.35 17.00 -20.56
C HIS A 169 12.09 17.81 -20.89
N VAL A 170 10.94 17.15 -21.02
CA VAL A 170 9.66 17.79 -21.30
C VAL A 170 8.98 18.10 -19.96
N PRO A 171 8.60 19.37 -19.69
CA PRO A 171 7.83 19.71 -18.51
C PRO A 171 6.50 18.96 -18.46
N GLN A 172 6.05 18.61 -17.25
CA GLN A 172 4.73 18.03 -17.07
C GLN A 172 4.03 18.54 -15.83
N ASP A 173 2.71 18.44 -15.82
CA ASP A 173 1.92 18.80 -14.66
C ASP A 173 1.95 17.72 -13.58
N TRP A 174 1.49 18.09 -12.39
CA TRP A 174 1.46 17.17 -11.26
C TRP A 174 0.61 15.90 -11.51
N PRO A 175 -0.62 15.98 -12.08
CA PRO A 175 -1.41 14.79 -12.40
C PRO A 175 -0.69 13.77 -13.28
N ASP A 176 -0.04 14.22 -14.35
CA ASP A 176 0.66 13.30 -15.26
C ASP A 176 1.94 12.76 -14.62
N PHE A 177 2.67 13.57 -13.84
CA PHE A 177 3.78 13.09 -13.04
C PHE A 177 3.40 12.00 -12.04
N HIS A 178 2.32 12.23 -11.30
CA HIS A 178 1.83 11.25 -10.32
C HIS A 178 1.44 9.94 -11.02
N ARG A 179 0.79 10.02 -12.19
CA ARG A 179 0.42 8.85 -12.99
C ARG A 179 1.64 8.06 -13.44
N GLU A 180 2.65 8.74 -14.01
CA GLU A 180 3.90 8.12 -14.45
C GLU A 180 4.65 7.43 -13.31
N GLU A 181 4.82 8.11 -12.16
CA GLU A 181 5.48 7.53 -10.99
C GLU A 181 4.75 6.29 -10.47
N THR A 182 3.42 6.34 -10.43
CA THR A 182 2.59 5.21 -10.00
C THR A 182 2.77 4.01 -10.95
N GLU A 183 2.67 4.24 -12.26
CA GLU A 183 2.83 3.19 -13.27
C GLU A 183 4.22 2.53 -13.21
N ILE A 184 5.29 3.33 -13.04
CA ILE A 184 6.65 2.81 -12.92
C ILE A 184 6.78 1.91 -11.68
N LEU A 185 6.29 2.37 -10.53
CA LEU A 185 6.40 1.61 -9.28
C LEU A 185 5.57 0.33 -9.28
N GLU A 186 4.36 0.39 -9.85
CA GLU A 186 3.51 -0.78 -10.05
C GLU A 186 4.22 -1.83 -10.91
N LEU A 187 4.79 -1.41 -12.05
CA LEU A 187 5.55 -2.30 -12.93
C LEU A 187 6.73 -2.94 -12.18
N LEU A 188 7.54 -2.15 -11.46
CA LEU A 188 8.68 -2.66 -10.70
C LEU A 188 8.26 -3.70 -9.64
N CYS A 189 7.17 -3.43 -8.92
CA CYS A 189 6.64 -4.36 -7.92
C CYS A 189 6.12 -5.67 -8.55
N GLU A 190 5.42 -5.57 -9.68
CA GLU A 190 4.95 -6.73 -10.44
C GLU A 190 6.12 -7.60 -10.90
N LEU A 191 7.14 -7.01 -11.50
CA LEU A 191 8.34 -7.70 -11.97
C LEU A 191 9.10 -8.40 -10.83
N GLY A 192 9.13 -7.80 -9.65
CA GLY A 192 9.74 -8.39 -8.46
C GLY A 192 8.97 -9.60 -7.88
N GLY A 193 7.73 -9.81 -8.32
CA GLY A 193 6.87 -10.91 -7.89
C GLY A 193 6.49 -10.86 -6.41
N ASN A 194 6.52 -9.67 -5.79
CA ASN A 194 6.19 -9.47 -4.38
C ASN A 194 5.01 -8.52 -4.24
N ARG A 195 3.80 -9.10 -4.23
CA ARG A 195 2.54 -8.35 -4.13
C ARG A 195 2.42 -7.54 -2.84
N ALA A 196 3.05 -7.99 -1.75
CA ALA A 196 3.04 -7.23 -0.50
C ALA A 196 3.79 -5.91 -0.64
N LEU A 197 4.94 -5.89 -1.33
CA LEU A 197 5.67 -4.64 -1.57
C LEU A 197 4.83 -3.63 -2.35
N GLY A 198 4.15 -4.08 -3.41
CA GLY A 198 3.25 -3.22 -4.19
C GLY A 198 2.13 -2.61 -3.35
N LEU A 199 1.51 -3.41 -2.47
CA LEU A 199 0.46 -2.94 -1.55
C LEU A 199 0.99 -1.89 -0.55
N PHE A 200 2.14 -2.16 0.08
CA PHE A 200 2.72 -1.20 1.04
C PHE A 200 3.14 0.09 0.36
N LEU A 201 3.77 0.01 -0.81
CA LEU A 201 4.13 1.20 -1.57
C LEU A 201 2.90 1.98 -2.02
N SER A 202 1.85 1.33 -2.53
CA SER A 202 0.63 2.06 -2.94
C SER A 202 -0.01 2.81 -1.77
N VAL A 203 -0.03 2.20 -0.58
CA VAL A 203 -0.53 2.85 0.64
C VAL A 203 0.32 4.07 1.00
N LEU A 204 1.65 3.95 1.01
CA LEU A 204 2.53 5.07 1.36
C LEU A 204 2.48 6.21 0.34
N PHE A 205 2.41 5.90 -0.97
CA PHE A 205 2.32 6.90 -2.02
C PHE A 205 0.98 7.64 -1.99
N GLN A 206 -0.14 6.92 -1.91
CA GLN A 206 -1.45 7.56 -1.80
C GLN A 206 -1.60 8.33 -0.49
N PHE A 207 -1.04 7.82 0.61
CA PHE A 207 -0.95 8.56 1.87
C PHE A 207 -0.20 9.88 1.68
N ALA A 208 0.98 9.84 1.05
CA ALA A 208 1.78 11.04 0.79
C ALA A 208 0.97 12.08 -0.02
N SER A 209 0.24 11.62 -1.03
CA SER A 209 -0.62 12.48 -1.85
C SER A 209 -1.78 13.13 -1.08
N ILE A 210 -2.36 12.44 -0.08
CA ILE A 210 -3.47 12.95 0.75
C ILE A 210 -2.97 13.84 1.88
N ALA A 211 -1.93 13.40 2.61
CA ALA A 211 -1.40 14.10 3.78
C ALA A 211 -0.59 15.34 3.42
N PHE A 212 -0.01 15.37 2.22
CA PHE A 212 0.79 16.50 1.72
C PHE A 212 0.23 17.01 0.37
N PRO A 213 -1.00 17.54 0.36
CA PRO A 213 -1.74 17.88 -0.86
C PRO A 213 -1.16 19.05 -1.65
N LEU A 214 -0.20 19.79 -1.10
CA LEU A 214 0.59 20.79 -1.83
C LEU A 214 1.68 20.16 -2.70
N GLY A 215 1.79 18.82 -2.72
CA GLY A 215 2.58 18.02 -3.65
C GLY A 215 4.07 18.32 -3.56
N LEU A 216 4.85 17.35 -3.07
CA LEU A 216 6.32 17.42 -3.05
C LEU A 216 6.92 18.00 -4.35
N PHE A 217 6.28 17.65 -5.46
CA PHE A 217 6.67 17.96 -6.81
C PHE A 217 5.76 19.00 -7.50
N ASN A 218 4.66 19.42 -6.89
CA ASN A 218 3.71 20.32 -7.53
C ASN A 218 4.34 21.72 -7.70
N GLY A 219 4.35 22.23 -8.92
CA GLY A 219 5.07 23.46 -9.28
C GLY A 219 6.60 23.35 -9.25
N ARG A 220 7.16 22.14 -9.07
CA ARG A 220 8.59 21.83 -9.05
C ARG A 220 9.01 21.03 -10.28
N ASP A 221 8.87 21.66 -11.45
CA ASP A 221 9.22 21.04 -12.73
C ASP A 221 10.69 20.56 -12.74
N ASP A 222 11.58 21.31 -12.09
CA ASP A 222 12.97 20.94 -11.88
C ASP A 222 13.12 19.56 -11.21
N LEU A 223 12.36 19.30 -10.15
CA LEU A 223 12.41 18.02 -9.44
C LEU A 223 11.70 16.91 -10.21
N MET A 224 10.59 17.21 -10.88
CA MET A 224 9.86 16.23 -11.70
C MET A 224 10.73 15.73 -12.86
N GLN A 225 11.45 16.62 -13.53
CA GLN A 225 12.36 16.25 -14.63
C GLN A 225 13.57 15.44 -14.13
N VAL A 226 14.19 15.85 -13.01
CA VAL A 226 15.28 15.07 -12.40
C VAL A 226 14.80 13.67 -12.04
N ARG A 227 13.60 13.56 -11.43
CA ARG A 227 13.00 12.28 -11.08
C ARG A 227 12.76 11.40 -12.31
N ARG A 228 12.21 11.93 -13.41
CA ARG A 228 12.03 11.17 -14.66
C ARG A 228 13.38 10.67 -15.20
N SER A 229 14.37 11.54 -15.24
CA SER A 229 15.74 11.20 -15.69
C SER A 229 16.35 10.08 -14.84
N SER A 230 16.20 10.15 -13.51
CA SER A 230 16.63 9.09 -12.59
C SER A 230 15.88 7.77 -12.80
N ARG A 231 14.57 7.82 -13.00
CA ARG A 231 13.74 6.63 -13.26
C ARG A 231 14.13 5.93 -14.54
N LEU A 232 14.42 6.67 -15.62
CA LEU A 232 14.93 6.09 -16.86
C LEU A 232 16.24 5.33 -16.65
N LYS A 233 17.16 5.86 -15.83
CA LYS A 233 18.40 5.16 -15.47
C LYS A 233 18.13 3.87 -14.69
N VAL A 234 17.21 3.90 -13.72
CA VAL A 234 16.80 2.71 -12.97
C VAL A 234 16.18 1.66 -13.88
N LEU A 235 15.26 2.05 -14.77
CA LEU A 235 14.60 1.14 -15.71
C LEU A 235 15.61 0.48 -16.66
N ARG A 236 16.60 1.24 -17.15
CA ARG A 236 17.71 0.69 -17.96
C ARG A 236 18.53 -0.35 -17.18
N ALA A 237 18.89 -0.07 -15.92
CA ALA A 237 19.59 -1.03 -15.07
C ALA A 237 18.76 -2.31 -14.77
N VAL A 238 17.44 -2.17 -14.63
CA VAL A 238 16.52 -3.32 -14.52
C VAL A 238 16.52 -4.14 -15.81
N LEU A 239 16.52 -3.49 -16.98
CA LEU A 239 16.57 -4.15 -18.29
C LEU A 239 17.89 -4.92 -18.50
N GLU A 240 19.00 -4.33 -18.07
CA GLU A 240 20.34 -4.93 -18.06
C GLU A 240 20.50 -6.05 -17.02
N ARG A 241 19.51 -6.24 -16.15
CA ARG A 241 19.50 -7.22 -15.05
C ARG A 241 20.67 -7.01 -14.09
N ASP A 242 20.92 -5.75 -13.73
CA ASP A 242 21.92 -5.36 -12.73
C ASP A 242 21.23 -4.82 -11.46
N PRO A 243 20.91 -5.70 -10.48
CA PRO A 243 20.32 -5.27 -9.22
C PRO A 243 21.19 -4.29 -8.42
N GLN A 244 22.52 -4.37 -8.54
CA GLN A 244 23.42 -3.54 -7.75
C GLN A 244 23.41 -2.11 -8.27
N VAL A 245 23.52 -1.93 -9.59
CA VAL A 245 23.41 -0.62 -10.24
C VAL A 245 22.00 -0.05 -10.07
N ALA A 246 20.96 -0.86 -10.25
CA ALA A 246 19.58 -0.41 -10.12
C ALA A 246 19.27 0.10 -8.70
N THR A 247 19.72 -0.61 -7.65
CA THR A 247 19.54 -0.18 -6.25
C THR A 247 20.34 1.07 -5.91
N MET A 248 21.59 1.17 -6.38
CA MET A 248 22.42 2.36 -6.18
C MET A 248 21.79 3.60 -6.83
N LEU A 249 21.28 3.48 -8.06
CA LEU A 249 20.58 4.56 -8.76
C LEU A 249 19.30 4.99 -8.03
N MET A 250 18.52 4.02 -7.52
CA MET A 250 17.31 4.31 -6.74
C MET A 250 17.64 5.02 -5.43
N TYR A 251 18.71 4.60 -4.74
CA TYR A 251 19.18 5.26 -3.51
C TYR A 251 19.59 6.71 -3.78
N ARG A 252 20.38 6.96 -4.83
CA ARG A 252 20.82 8.33 -5.20
C ARG A 252 19.65 9.24 -5.58
N ASP A 253 18.66 8.71 -6.30
CA ASP A 253 17.43 9.43 -6.61
C ASP A 253 16.69 9.83 -5.34
N ALA A 254 16.50 8.89 -4.41
CA ALA A 254 15.84 9.16 -3.14
C ALA A 254 16.58 10.21 -2.31
N GLU A 255 17.90 10.09 -2.18
CA GLU A 255 18.75 11.06 -1.46
C GLU A 255 18.63 12.46 -2.06
N TYR A 256 18.67 12.58 -3.39
CA TYR A 256 18.51 13.85 -4.09
C TYR A 256 17.13 14.47 -3.81
N ILE A 257 16.05 13.69 -3.96
CA ILE A 257 14.69 14.18 -3.72
C ILE A 257 14.51 14.59 -2.25
N THR A 258 14.97 13.79 -1.29
CA THR A 258 14.89 14.14 0.13
C THR A 258 15.65 15.43 0.43
N ALA A 259 16.86 15.61 -0.11
CA ALA A 259 17.64 16.83 0.12
C ALA A 259 16.98 18.10 -0.45
N HIS A 260 16.33 18.01 -1.61
CA HIS A 260 15.80 19.19 -2.33
C HIS A 260 14.30 19.46 -2.10
N ALA A 261 13.57 18.49 -1.56
CA ALA A 261 12.15 18.63 -1.32
C ALA A 261 11.81 18.84 0.16
N THR A 262 12.52 18.19 1.10
CA THR A 262 12.21 18.26 2.55
C THR A 262 12.26 19.68 3.15
N PRO A 263 13.22 20.56 2.81
CA PRO A 263 13.27 21.91 3.38
C PRO A 263 12.05 22.78 3.05
N ALA A 264 11.53 22.67 1.82
CA ALA A 264 10.35 23.42 1.39
C ALA A 264 9.09 22.96 2.16
N ILE A 265 9.00 21.67 2.46
CA ILE A 265 7.85 21.11 3.16
C ILE A 265 7.89 21.43 4.66
N GLN A 266 9.07 21.36 5.29
CA GLN A 266 9.21 21.76 6.70
C GLN A 266 8.79 23.22 6.90
N ALA A 267 9.12 24.11 5.97
CA ALA A 267 8.68 25.50 6.01
C ALA A 267 7.15 25.63 5.89
N GLN A 268 6.53 24.88 4.98
CA GLN A 268 5.10 24.95 4.66
C GLN A 268 4.21 24.27 5.73
N VAL A 269 4.63 23.12 6.27
CA VAL A 269 3.99 22.47 7.42
C VAL A 269 4.05 23.37 8.64
N GLY A 270 5.20 24.01 8.88
CA GLY A 270 5.33 25.01 9.95
C GLY A 270 4.38 26.20 9.77
N GLU A 271 4.10 26.62 8.53
CA GLU A 271 3.16 27.71 8.23
C GLU A 271 1.70 27.31 8.47
N ILE A 272 1.29 26.12 8.03
CA ILE A 272 -0.05 25.55 8.28
C ILE A 272 -0.28 25.34 9.78
N GLY A 273 0.70 24.78 10.49
CA GLY A 273 0.62 24.61 11.95
C GLY A 273 0.43 25.95 12.68
N ARG A 274 1.13 27.01 12.24
CA ARG A 274 0.94 28.38 12.76
C ARG A 274 -0.42 29.00 12.40
N LEU A 275 -1.06 28.56 11.31
CA LEU A 275 -2.37 29.01 10.87
C LEU A 275 -3.48 28.35 11.70
N ILE A 276 -3.38 27.04 11.90
CA ILE A 276 -4.29 26.26 12.75
C ILE A 276 -4.20 26.72 14.21
N ALA A 277 -2.98 26.94 14.73
CA ALA A 277 -2.78 27.47 16.08
C ALA A 277 -3.38 28.88 16.28
N ARG A 278 -3.36 29.72 15.24
CA ARG A 278 -3.99 31.06 15.28
C ARG A 278 -5.52 30.99 15.25
N GLN A 279 -6.09 30.03 14.54
CA GLN A 279 -7.55 29.82 14.49
C GLN A 279 -8.09 29.18 15.77
N ALA A 280 -7.30 28.39 16.49
CA ALA A 280 -7.69 27.80 17.77
C ALA A 280 -7.63 28.79 18.97
N GLN A 281 -7.04 29.97 18.79
CA GLN A 281 -6.92 31.02 19.80
C GLN A 281 -7.95 32.16 19.64
N GLN A 282 -8.84 32.07 18.64
CA GLN A 282 -9.96 32.98 18.40
C GLN A 282 -11.28 32.32 18.79
#